data_AF-A0A2N1TA87-F1
#
_entry.id   AF-A0A2N1TA87-F1
#
_cell.length_a   1.000
_cell.length_b   1.000
_cell.length_c   1.000
_cell.angle_alpha   90.00
_cell.angle_beta   90.00
_cell.angle_gamma   90.00
#
_symmetry.space_group_name_H-M   'P 1'
#
loop_
_entity.id
_entity.type
_entity.pdbx_description
1 polymer ?
#
loop_
_entity_poly.entity_id
_entity_poly.type
_entity_poly.pdbx_seq_one_letter_code
_entity_poly.pdbx_strand_id
1 'polypeptide(L)'
;MSKLKKILIVIGVIVGLNVLVTGVNILQNGIGGWDGRTVDQILGVSAEKATPADIEKLSKSEVMQLFYAAPAPAFGTMKGEYKAKTISVGVMAASADYFTHHFFGPGHWEGKAFFPFEKDKGWGYNLFTVKNSDGTTRIARTRKMNNWVGKSTMDDRDSFHLDYSPYNGGLVKSMHDEVRKINDRLFICMGHMAAGGGAINPAPFILYGDTTPWVGPDKE
;
A
#
# COMPACT_ATOMS: atom_id res chain seq x y z
N MET A 1 -29.99 -4.41 34.60
CA MET A 1 -29.52 -3.82 33.32
C MET A 1 -30.03 -4.68 32.17
N SER A 2 -30.76 -4.12 31.19
CA SER A 2 -31.37 -4.90 30.09
C SER A 2 -30.31 -5.55 29.19
N LYS A 3 -30.66 -6.66 28.51
CA LYS A 3 -29.78 -7.34 27.55
C LYS A 3 -29.30 -6.38 26.45
N LEU A 4 -30.19 -5.54 25.95
CA LEU A 4 -29.87 -4.49 24.97
C LEU A 4 -28.81 -3.50 25.51
N LYS A 5 -28.95 -3.03 26.76
CA LYS A 5 -27.98 -2.13 27.36
C LYS A 5 -26.60 -2.78 27.51
N LYS A 6 -26.53 -4.07 27.84
CA LYS A 6 -25.26 -4.82 27.87
C LYS A 6 -24.62 -4.91 26.49
N ILE A 7 -25.40 -5.24 25.46
CA ILE A 7 -24.92 -5.32 24.06
C ILE A 7 -24.38 -3.97 23.60
N LEU A 8 -25.10 -2.87 23.84
CA LEU A 8 -24.67 -1.53 23.46
C LEU A 8 -23.38 -1.10 24.18
N ILE A 9 -23.22 -1.46 25.46
CA ILE A 9 -21.97 -1.19 26.19
C ILE A 9 -20.81 -1.95 25.54
N VAL A 10 -20.99 -3.24 25.22
CA VAL A 10 -19.93 -4.04 24.58
C VAL A 10 -19.56 -3.46 23.21
N ILE A 11 -20.55 -3.11 22.38
CA ILE A 11 -20.31 -2.46 21.08
C ILE A 11 -19.55 -1.14 21.29
N GLY A 12 -19.99 -0.31 22.23
CA GLY A 12 -19.32 0.94 22.55
C GLY A 12 -17.86 0.76 22.97
N VAL A 13 -17.56 -0.25 23.80
CA VAL A 13 -16.18 -0.59 24.20
C VAL A 13 -15.36 -1.02 23.00
N ILE A 14 -15.88 -1.90 22.14
CA ILE A 14 -15.16 -2.36 20.93
C ILE A 14 -14.86 -1.20 19.99
N VAL A 15 -15.83 -0.31 19.76
CA VAL A 15 -15.65 0.88 18.92
C VAL A 15 -14.60 1.81 19.54
N GLY A 16 -14.69 2.07 20.85
CA GLY A 16 -13.71 2.92 21.56
C GLY A 16 -12.28 2.37 21.48
N LEU A 17 -12.11 1.05 21.64
CA LEU A 17 -10.80 0.39 21.49
C LEU A 17 -10.26 0.49 20.06
N ASN A 18 -11.11 0.32 19.03
CA ASN A 18 -10.70 0.47 17.65
C ASN A 18 -10.24 1.90 17.33
N VAL A 19 -10.96 2.91 17.84
CA VAL A 19 -10.57 4.32 17.70
C VAL A 19 -9.22 4.57 18.38
N LEU A 20 -9.01 4.03 19.58
CA LEU A 20 -7.75 4.18 20.30
C LEU A 20 -6.58 3.53 19.56
N VAL A 21 -6.74 2.28 19.11
CA VAL A 21 -5.69 1.57 18.34
C VAL A 21 -5.37 2.30 17.04
N THR A 22 -6.39 2.80 16.34
CA THR A 22 -6.22 3.61 15.12
C THR A 22 -5.45 4.90 15.43
N GLY A 23 -5.83 5.61 16.50
CA GLY A 23 -5.12 6.81 16.94
C GLY A 23 -3.65 6.56 17.28
N VAL A 24 -3.35 5.48 18.00
CA VAL A 24 -1.96 5.06 18.27
C VAL A 24 -1.21 4.75 16.98
N ASN A 25 -1.83 4.03 16.05
CA ASN A 25 -1.21 3.69 14.76
C ASN A 25 -0.91 4.94 13.91
N ILE A 26 -1.78 5.96 13.96
CA ILE A 26 -1.55 7.25 13.30
C ILE A 26 -0.38 7.99 13.96
N LEU A 27 -0.32 8.05 15.29
CA LEU A 27 0.79 8.68 15.99
C LEU A 27 2.14 8.00 15.69
N GLN A 28 2.15 6.70 15.43
CA GLN A 28 3.35 5.96 15.00
C GLN A 28 3.85 6.35 13.60
N ASN A 29 3.07 7.09 12.79
CA ASN A 29 3.57 7.68 11.54
C ASN A 29 4.63 8.76 11.79
N GLY A 30 4.77 9.24 13.03
CA GLY A 30 5.63 10.36 13.39
C GLY A 30 4.87 11.69 13.43
N ILE A 31 5.48 12.69 14.06
CA ILE A 31 4.92 14.04 14.22
C ILE A 31 5.85 15.01 13.48
N GLY A 32 5.28 15.99 12.77
CA GLY A 32 6.05 17.13 12.23
C GLY A 32 6.45 17.06 10.75
N GLY A 33 5.88 16.14 9.96
CA GLY A 33 6.14 16.06 8.51
C GLY A 33 7.54 15.54 8.19
N TRP A 34 8.07 15.89 7.01
CA TRP A 34 9.42 15.50 6.58
C TRP A 34 10.50 16.22 7.40
N ASP A 35 11.46 15.46 7.94
CA ASP A 35 12.54 15.99 8.77
C ASP A 35 13.79 16.41 7.99
N GLY A 36 13.74 16.35 6.65
CA GLY A 36 14.81 16.79 5.76
C GLY A 36 15.90 15.73 5.51
N ARG A 37 15.85 14.56 6.15
CA ARG A 37 16.81 13.48 5.86
C ARG A 37 16.62 12.95 4.44
N THR A 38 17.73 12.58 3.82
CA THR A 38 17.75 11.93 2.51
C THR A 38 17.40 10.44 2.63
N VAL A 39 17.07 9.81 1.50
CA VAL A 39 16.84 8.35 1.42
C VAL A 39 18.03 7.58 2.01
N ASP A 40 19.26 7.94 1.65
CA ASP A 40 20.48 7.27 2.13
C ASP A 40 20.65 7.40 3.65
N GLN A 41 20.35 8.57 4.22
CA GLN A 41 20.45 8.80 5.66
C GLN A 41 19.42 7.99 6.45
N ILE A 42 18.21 7.84 5.91
CA ILE A 42 17.13 7.07 6.55
C ILE A 42 17.42 5.56 6.48
N LEU A 43 17.88 5.08 5.32
CA LEU A 43 18.18 3.65 5.13
C LEU A 43 19.49 3.23 5.79
N GLY A 44 20.42 4.16 6.04
CA GLY A 44 21.78 3.86 6.51
C GLY A 44 22.66 3.17 5.46
N VAL A 45 22.18 3.08 4.22
CA VAL A 45 22.87 2.54 3.04
C VAL A 45 22.52 3.40 1.83
N SER A 46 23.36 3.38 0.80
CA SER A 46 23.05 4.06 -0.45
C SER A 46 21.75 3.53 -1.08
N ALA A 47 20.86 4.42 -1.52
CA ALA A 47 19.60 4.08 -2.18
C ALA A 47 19.78 3.08 -3.33
N GLU A 48 20.84 3.24 -4.13
CA GLU A 48 21.15 2.35 -5.26
C GLU A 48 21.39 0.89 -4.85
N LYS A 49 21.87 0.66 -3.62
CA LYS A 49 22.17 -0.66 -3.07
C LYS A 49 21.10 -1.18 -2.10
N ALA A 50 20.09 -0.35 -1.81
CA ALA A 50 19.06 -0.67 -0.85
C ALA A 50 18.24 -1.89 -1.28
N THR A 51 17.91 -2.73 -0.31
CA THR A 51 17.11 -3.93 -0.47
C THR A 51 15.84 -3.85 0.39
N PRO A 52 14.83 -4.72 0.16
CA PRO A 52 13.69 -4.83 1.06
C PRO A 52 14.07 -4.97 2.54
N ALA A 53 15.15 -5.70 2.84
CA ALA A 53 15.60 -5.94 4.21
C ALA A 53 16.06 -4.66 4.92
N ASP A 54 16.47 -3.63 4.18
CA ASP A 54 16.88 -2.35 4.78
C ASP A 54 15.66 -1.52 5.19
N ILE A 55 14.57 -1.59 4.43
CA ILE A 55 13.29 -0.97 4.77
C ILE A 55 12.62 -1.71 5.93
N GLU A 56 12.71 -3.04 5.99
CA GLU A 56 12.09 -3.87 7.04
C GLU A 56 12.68 -3.65 8.44
N LYS A 57 13.87 -3.04 8.54
CA LYS A 57 14.49 -2.65 9.82
C LYS A 57 13.95 -1.32 10.36
N LEU A 58 13.26 -0.54 9.52
CA LEU A 58 12.79 0.79 9.88
C LEU A 58 11.58 0.72 10.81
N SER A 59 11.48 1.68 11.72
CA SER A 59 10.23 1.92 12.45
C SER A 59 9.17 2.50 11.51
N LYS A 60 7.90 2.52 11.94
CA LYS A 60 6.83 3.10 11.13
C LYS A 60 7.08 4.57 10.76
N SER A 61 7.58 5.37 11.71
CA SER A 61 7.90 6.77 11.44
C SER A 61 9.04 6.92 10.44
N GLU A 62 10.05 6.04 10.51
CA GLU A 62 11.16 6.02 9.55
C GLU A 62 10.70 5.60 8.15
N VAL A 63 9.74 4.68 8.05
CA VAL A 63 9.09 4.33 6.77
C VAL A 63 8.33 5.52 6.18
N MET A 64 7.66 6.32 7.01
CA MET A 64 7.03 7.56 6.56
C MET A 64 8.07 8.59 6.08
N GLN A 65 9.16 8.79 6.83
CA GLN A 65 10.26 9.66 6.40
C GLN A 65 10.88 9.18 5.08
N LEU A 66 11.04 7.87 4.91
CA LEU A 66 11.54 7.29 3.67
C LEU A 66 10.63 7.65 2.48
N PHE A 67 9.30 7.53 2.67
CA PHE A 67 8.34 7.95 1.67
C PHE A 67 8.44 9.45 1.40
N TYR A 68 8.48 10.30 2.42
CA TYR A 68 8.60 11.75 2.24
C TYR A 68 9.89 12.16 1.51
N ALA A 69 11.02 11.50 1.78
CA ALA A 69 12.29 11.80 1.15
C ALA A 69 12.33 11.38 -0.34
N ALA A 70 11.74 10.23 -0.67
CA ALA A 70 11.81 9.62 -1.99
C ALA A 70 11.11 10.45 -3.09
N PRO A 71 11.61 10.43 -4.34
CA PRO A 71 10.93 11.05 -5.48
C PRO A 71 9.83 10.14 -6.06
N ALA A 72 8.88 10.74 -6.80
CA ALA A 72 8.00 9.97 -7.68
C ALA A 72 8.81 9.26 -8.77
N PRO A 73 8.46 8.02 -9.17
CA PRO A 73 9.00 7.44 -10.38
C PRO A 73 8.54 8.22 -11.61
N ALA A 74 9.39 8.29 -12.63
CA ALA A 74 8.98 8.80 -13.93
C ALA A 74 7.88 7.90 -14.50
N PHE A 75 6.76 8.49 -14.92
CA PHE A 75 5.55 7.75 -15.29
C PHE A 75 5.81 6.60 -16.29
N GLY A 76 6.52 6.90 -17.39
CA GLY A 76 6.83 5.92 -18.43
C GLY A 76 7.75 4.77 -18.01
N THR A 77 8.39 4.84 -16.84
CA THR A 77 9.25 3.78 -16.31
C THR A 77 8.48 2.73 -15.51
N MET A 78 7.24 3.03 -15.11
CA MET A 78 6.37 2.10 -14.39
C MET A 78 5.66 1.19 -15.40
N LYS A 79 6.32 0.10 -15.81
CA LYS A 79 5.81 -0.81 -16.84
C LYS A 79 6.15 -2.27 -16.52
N GLY A 80 5.11 -3.10 -16.44
CA GLY A 80 5.24 -4.53 -16.17
C GLY A 80 4.56 -4.97 -14.88
N GLU A 81 4.82 -6.21 -14.49
CA GLU A 81 4.38 -6.84 -13.24
C GLU A 81 5.52 -6.79 -12.22
N TYR A 82 5.20 -6.32 -11.01
CA TYR A 82 6.12 -6.10 -9.89
C TYR A 82 5.70 -6.99 -8.74
N LYS A 83 6.67 -7.62 -8.08
CA LYS A 83 6.42 -8.25 -6.78
C LYS A 83 6.13 -7.19 -5.74
N ALA A 84 5.25 -7.49 -4.82
CA ALA A 84 4.90 -6.63 -3.71
C ALA A 84 4.82 -7.41 -2.42
N LYS A 85 5.07 -6.72 -1.31
CA LYS A 85 4.79 -7.23 0.04
C LYS A 85 4.49 -6.08 0.99
N THR A 86 3.64 -6.35 1.97
CA THR A 86 3.38 -5.46 3.10
C THR A 86 4.66 -5.22 3.91
N ILE A 87 4.79 -4.05 4.52
CA ILE A 87 5.81 -3.82 5.54
C ILE A 87 5.13 -3.93 6.91
N SER A 88 5.59 -4.85 7.74
CA SER A 88 4.96 -5.14 9.03
C SER A 88 5.39 -4.14 10.12
N VAL A 89 4.90 -2.90 10.02
CA VAL A 89 5.19 -1.81 10.97
C VAL A 89 3.93 -1.19 11.56
N GLY A 90 4.00 -0.85 12.85
CA GLY A 90 2.89 -0.27 13.60
C GLY A 90 1.96 -1.29 14.26
N VAL A 91 1.13 -0.83 15.20
CA VAL A 91 0.24 -1.70 15.98
C VAL A 91 -0.85 -2.37 15.15
N MET A 92 -1.15 -1.85 13.96
CA MET A 92 -2.16 -2.43 13.04
C MET A 92 -1.55 -3.29 11.93
N ALA A 93 -0.23 -3.53 11.92
CA ALA A 93 0.45 -4.27 10.85
C ALA A 93 -0.19 -5.63 10.56
N ALA A 94 -0.39 -6.45 11.60
CA ALA A 94 -0.99 -7.78 11.44
C ALA A 94 -2.44 -7.72 10.92
N SER A 95 -3.21 -6.71 11.30
CA SER A 95 -4.58 -6.52 10.80
C SER A 95 -4.59 -6.08 9.34
N ALA A 96 -3.69 -5.19 8.94
CA ALA A 96 -3.53 -4.76 7.55
C ALA A 96 -3.08 -5.93 6.66
N ASP A 97 -2.13 -6.73 7.13
CA ASP A 97 -1.65 -7.93 6.45
C ASP A 97 -2.78 -8.97 6.27
N TYR A 98 -3.49 -9.26 7.36
CA TYR A 98 -4.63 -10.16 7.32
C TYR A 98 -5.70 -9.71 6.33
N PHE A 99 -6.06 -8.42 6.34
CA PHE A 99 -7.02 -7.87 5.37
C PHE A 99 -6.52 -8.02 3.93
N THR A 100 -5.25 -7.71 3.69
CA THR A 100 -4.62 -7.75 2.36
C THR A 100 -4.67 -9.15 1.75
N HIS A 101 -4.45 -10.19 2.55
CA HIS A 101 -4.40 -11.57 2.06
C HIS A 101 -5.73 -12.33 2.11
N HIS A 102 -6.78 -11.78 2.73
CA HIS A 102 -8.06 -12.49 2.89
C HIS A 102 -9.29 -11.74 2.38
N PHE A 103 -9.26 -10.40 2.31
CA PHE A 103 -10.43 -9.60 1.93
C PHE A 103 -10.16 -8.65 0.76
N PHE A 104 -8.91 -8.28 0.50
CA PHE A 104 -8.60 -7.35 -0.59
C PHE A 104 -8.85 -7.97 -1.96
N GLY A 105 -8.56 -9.26 -2.15
CA GLY A 105 -8.72 -9.97 -3.42
C GLY A 105 -9.01 -11.45 -3.24
N PRO A 106 -9.01 -12.22 -4.35
CA PRO A 106 -9.43 -13.63 -4.35
C PRO A 106 -8.39 -14.60 -3.77
N GLY A 107 -7.27 -14.11 -3.23
CA GLY A 107 -6.19 -14.95 -2.73
C GLY A 107 -5.07 -14.15 -2.06
N HIS A 108 -3.90 -14.77 -1.96
CA HIS A 108 -2.74 -14.12 -1.37
C HIS A 108 -2.20 -13.05 -2.31
N TRP A 109 -2.18 -11.80 -1.88
CA TRP A 109 -1.63 -10.70 -2.67
C TRP A 109 -0.11 -10.79 -2.83
N GLU A 110 0.39 -10.70 -4.06
CA GLU A 110 1.79 -10.93 -4.41
C GLU A 110 2.44 -9.76 -5.16
N GLY A 111 1.63 -8.83 -5.66
CA GLY A 111 2.15 -7.88 -6.63
C GLY A 111 1.15 -6.91 -7.22
N LYS A 112 1.70 -6.01 -8.03
CA LYS A 112 0.96 -5.04 -8.83
C LYS A 112 1.54 -4.95 -10.23
N ALA A 113 0.73 -4.57 -11.18
CA ALA A 113 1.12 -4.34 -12.55
C ALA A 113 0.81 -2.91 -12.96
N PHE A 114 1.64 -2.35 -13.84
CA PHE A 114 1.47 -1.01 -14.40
C PHE A 114 1.67 -1.03 -15.90
N PHE A 115 0.83 -0.27 -16.60
CA PHE A 115 0.95 -0.05 -18.03
C PHE A 115 0.66 1.42 -18.36
N PRO A 116 1.67 2.19 -18.80
CA PRO A 116 1.50 3.56 -19.25
C PRO A 116 0.96 3.52 -20.68
N PHE A 117 -0.36 3.70 -20.85
CA PHE A 117 -1.00 3.71 -22.18
C PHE A 117 -0.93 5.08 -22.85
N GLU A 118 -0.81 6.15 -22.06
CA GLU A 118 -0.65 7.54 -22.48
C GLU A 118 0.64 8.15 -21.89
N LYS A 119 0.89 9.42 -22.17
CA LYS A 119 2.07 10.14 -21.66
C LYS A 119 2.06 10.28 -20.13
N ASP A 120 0.89 10.47 -19.54
CA ASP A 120 0.70 10.81 -18.12
C ASP A 120 -0.45 10.04 -17.46
N LYS A 121 -1.04 9.07 -18.17
CA LYS A 121 -2.14 8.22 -17.70
C LYS A 121 -1.92 6.77 -18.09
N GLY A 122 -2.34 5.88 -17.20
CA GLY A 122 -2.13 4.45 -17.34
C GLY A 122 -3.12 3.65 -16.51
N TRP A 123 -3.05 2.33 -16.67
CA TRP A 123 -3.83 1.40 -15.87
C TRP A 123 -2.90 0.39 -15.20
N GLY A 124 -3.39 -0.20 -14.14
CA GLY A 124 -2.75 -1.31 -13.45
C GLY A 124 -3.76 -2.33 -12.96
N TYR A 125 -3.24 -3.40 -12.38
CA TYR A 125 -4.02 -4.39 -11.64
C TYR A 125 -3.15 -5.02 -10.53
N ASN A 126 -3.78 -5.77 -9.63
CA ASN A 126 -3.11 -6.49 -8.56
C ASN A 126 -3.01 -7.98 -8.93
N LEU A 127 -1.94 -8.59 -8.44
CA LEU A 127 -1.61 -10.00 -8.63
C LEU A 127 -1.96 -10.75 -7.34
N PHE A 128 -2.74 -11.81 -7.45
CA PHE A 128 -3.08 -12.67 -6.33
C PHE A 128 -2.81 -14.14 -6.64
N THR A 129 -2.06 -14.83 -5.80
CA THR A 129 -1.97 -16.30 -5.83
C THR A 129 -3.26 -16.89 -5.26
N VAL A 130 -4.00 -17.61 -6.09
CA VAL A 130 -5.23 -18.32 -5.73
C VAL A 130 -4.95 -19.82 -5.72
N LYS A 131 -5.29 -20.50 -4.62
CA LYS A 131 -5.25 -21.96 -4.52
C LYS A 131 -6.55 -22.53 -5.07
N ASN A 132 -6.45 -23.43 -6.04
CA ASN A 132 -7.59 -24.13 -6.61
C ASN A 132 -7.97 -25.35 -5.73
N SER A 133 -9.16 -25.91 -5.94
CA SER A 133 -9.65 -27.07 -5.20
C SER A 133 -8.84 -28.35 -5.44
N ASP A 134 -8.11 -28.43 -6.56
CA ASP A 134 -7.22 -29.54 -6.92
C ASP A 134 -5.79 -29.40 -6.34
N GLY A 135 -5.54 -28.37 -5.54
CA GLY A 135 -4.23 -28.10 -4.94
C GLY A 135 -3.26 -27.33 -5.85
N THR A 136 -3.63 -27.04 -7.10
CA THR A 136 -2.82 -26.18 -7.98
C THR A 136 -2.95 -24.70 -7.59
N THR A 137 -2.03 -23.87 -8.07
CA THR A 137 -2.12 -22.42 -7.89
C THR A 137 -2.21 -21.71 -9.24
N ARG A 138 -2.92 -20.59 -9.25
CA ARG A 138 -2.98 -19.67 -10.39
C ARG A 138 -2.79 -18.24 -9.92
N ILE A 139 -2.31 -17.39 -10.81
CA ILE A 139 -2.27 -15.94 -10.58
C ILE A 139 -3.56 -15.33 -11.11
N ALA A 140 -4.34 -14.70 -10.23
CA ALA A 140 -5.47 -13.85 -10.60
C ALA A 140 -5.00 -12.40 -10.78
N ARG A 141 -5.37 -11.79 -11.90
CA ARG A 141 -5.02 -10.41 -12.28
C ARG A 141 -6.26 -9.53 -12.22
N THR A 142 -6.55 -8.99 -11.04
CA THR A 142 -7.80 -8.27 -10.76
C THR A 142 -7.53 -7.01 -9.95
N ARG A 143 -8.57 -6.31 -9.49
CA ARG A 143 -8.49 -4.98 -8.86
C ARG A 143 -7.80 -3.99 -9.77
N LYS A 144 -8.42 -3.76 -10.93
CA LYS A 144 -7.95 -2.77 -11.90
C LYS A 144 -7.93 -1.38 -11.25
N MET A 145 -6.91 -0.58 -11.55
CA MET A 145 -6.78 0.79 -11.06
C MET A 145 -6.29 1.74 -12.16
N ASN A 146 -6.68 3.01 -12.07
CA ASN A 146 -6.05 4.11 -12.81
C ASN A 146 -4.71 4.47 -12.18
N ASN A 147 -3.78 4.98 -12.99
CA ASN A 147 -2.54 5.55 -12.49
C ASN A 147 -2.13 6.83 -13.21
N TRP A 148 -1.43 7.70 -12.49
CA TRP A 148 -0.90 8.98 -12.94
C TRP A 148 0.18 9.49 -11.97
N VAL A 149 0.94 10.50 -12.34
CA VAL A 149 1.80 11.25 -11.41
C VAL A 149 1.11 12.54 -11.02
N GLY A 150 1.04 12.82 -9.72
CA GLY A 150 0.35 13.99 -9.16
C GLY A 150 0.82 14.33 -7.75
N LYS A 151 0.18 15.32 -7.14
CA LYS A 151 0.50 15.74 -5.77
C LYS A 151 0.00 14.72 -4.76
N SER A 152 0.91 14.29 -3.89
CA SER A 152 0.62 13.37 -2.79
C SER A 152 -0.42 13.94 -1.85
N THR A 153 -1.32 13.08 -1.38
CA THR A 153 -2.29 13.41 -0.34
C THR A 153 -1.66 13.51 1.05
N MET A 154 -0.40 13.09 1.20
CA MET A 154 0.32 13.00 2.47
C MET A 154 1.32 14.14 2.69
N ASP A 155 1.96 14.66 1.63
CA ASP A 155 3.02 15.67 1.76
C ASP A 155 3.09 16.73 0.63
N ASP A 156 2.11 16.77 -0.29
CA ASP A 156 2.04 17.70 -1.44
C ASP A 156 3.27 17.65 -2.40
N ARG A 157 4.13 16.64 -2.26
CA ARG A 157 5.18 16.35 -3.25
C ARG A 157 4.65 15.37 -4.29
N ASP A 158 5.30 15.34 -5.44
CA ASP A 158 4.86 14.45 -6.51
C ASP A 158 4.96 12.98 -6.08
N SER A 159 3.97 12.19 -6.49
CA SER A 159 3.83 10.77 -6.21
C SER A 159 3.19 10.07 -7.41
N PHE A 160 3.41 8.77 -7.55
CA PHE A 160 2.72 7.95 -8.55
C PHE A 160 1.48 7.33 -7.91
N HIS A 161 0.30 7.77 -8.33
CA HIS A 161 -0.98 7.42 -7.72
C HIS A 161 -1.61 6.19 -8.36
N LEU A 162 -2.35 5.43 -7.55
CA LEU A 162 -3.21 4.33 -7.97
C LEU A 162 -4.64 4.58 -7.45
N ASP A 163 -5.60 4.80 -8.35
CA ASP A 163 -7.02 4.98 -8.01
C ASP A 163 -7.84 3.77 -8.42
N TYR A 164 -8.42 3.10 -7.43
CA TYR A 164 -9.25 1.92 -7.60
C TYR A 164 -10.73 2.25 -7.82
N SER A 165 -11.15 3.48 -7.54
CA SER A 165 -12.57 3.88 -7.53
C SER A 165 -13.34 3.67 -8.84
N PRO A 166 -12.73 3.76 -10.05
CA PRO A 166 -13.48 3.64 -11.31
C PRO A 166 -13.92 2.21 -11.62
N TYR A 167 -13.24 1.20 -11.08
CA TYR A 167 -13.40 -0.20 -11.48
C TYR A 167 -13.83 -1.13 -10.35
N ASN A 168 -13.81 -0.67 -9.10
CA ASN A 168 -14.03 -1.52 -7.94
C ASN A 168 -15.24 -1.07 -7.11
N GLY A 169 -15.94 -2.04 -6.52
CA GLY A 169 -17.03 -1.82 -5.57
C GLY A 169 -16.62 -2.02 -4.11
N GLY A 170 -17.58 -1.84 -3.20
CA GLY A 170 -17.39 -2.10 -1.77
C GLY A 170 -16.27 -1.27 -1.15
N LEU A 171 -15.51 -1.87 -0.22
CA LEU A 171 -14.41 -1.20 0.47
C LEU A 171 -13.26 -0.80 -0.47
N VAL A 172 -13.00 -1.62 -1.50
CA VAL A 172 -11.90 -1.42 -2.45
C VAL A 172 -12.14 -0.21 -3.35
N LYS A 173 -13.38 0.25 -3.52
CA LYS A 173 -13.69 1.50 -4.23
C LYS A 173 -12.94 2.71 -3.64
N SER A 174 -12.70 2.71 -2.33
CA SER A 174 -12.00 3.79 -1.64
C SER A 174 -10.48 3.58 -1.53
N MET A 175 -9.97 2.48 -2.11
CA MET A 175 -8.54 2.19 -2.08
C MET A 175 -7.80 3.18 -2.96
N HIS A 176 -6.75 3.75 -2.40
CA HIS A 176 -5.85 4.64 -3.09
C HIS A 176 -4.43 4.34 -2.61
N ASP A 177 -3.52 4.11 -3.55
CA ASP A 177 -2.11 3.93 -3.23
C ASP A 177 -1.28 5.05 -3.83
N GLU A 178 -0.13 5.28 -3.20
CA GLU A 178 0.88 6.20 -3.66
C GLU A 178 2.25 5.51 -3.66
N VAL A 179 3.05 5.73 -4.71
CA VAL A 179 4.31 5.04 -4.95
C VAL A 179 5.44 6.05 -5.16
N ARG A 180 6.57 5.79 -4.50
CA ARG A 180 7.82 6.53 -4.65
C ARG A 180 9.00 5.61 -4.87
N LYS A 181 9.97 6.10 -5.64
CA LYS A 181 11.12 5.32 -6.10
C LYS A 181 12.28 5.42 -5.10
N ILE A 182 12.79 4.27 -4.67
CA ILE A 182 14.05 4.19 -3.92
C ILE A 182 15.20 3.94 -4.90
N ASN A 183 15.06 2.92 -5.75
CA ASN A 183 15.98 2.61 -6.84
C ASN A 183 15.24 1.91 -7.99
N ASP A 184 15.97 1.37 -8.97
CA ASP A 184 15.37 0.73 -10.15
C ASP A 184 14.60 -0.57 -9.85
N ARG A 185 14.81 -1.17 -8.67
CA ARG A 185 14.24 -2.47 -8.26
C ARG A 185 13.55 -2.41 -6.90
N LEU A 186 13.31 -1.21 -6.37
CA LEU A 186 12.72 -1.00 -5.05
C LEU A 186 11.94 0.32 -4.99
N PHE A 187 10.69 0.21 -4.57
CA PHE A 187 9.78 1.33 -4.41
C PHE A 187 9.10 1.24 -3.04
N ILE A 188 8.94 2.39 -2.38
CA ILE A 188 8.16 2.51 -1.16
C ILE A 188 6.76 3.01 -1.51
N CYS A 189 5.75 2.39 -0.91
CA CYS A 189 4.37 2.67 -1.23
C CYS A 189 3.53 2.84 0.03
N MET A 190 2.48 3.64 -0.09
CA MET A 190 1.53 3.93 0.97
C MET A 190 0.12 3.67 0.44
N GLY A 191 -0.55 2.64 0.95
CA GLY A 191 -1.92 2.29 0.58
C GLY A 191 -2.91 2.68 1.66
N HIS A 192 -4.05 3.24 1.28
CA HIS A 192 -5.09 3.59 2.25
C HIS A 192 -6.50 3.42 1.70
N MET A 193 -7.43 3.14 2.60
CA MET A 193 -8.88 3.09 2.33
C MET A 193 -9.61 4.01 3.29
N ALA A 194 -10.78 4.50 2.90
CA ALA A 194 -11.61 5.34 3.78
C ALA A 194 -11.94 4.63 5.10
N ALA A 195 -12.26 3.33 5.06
CA ALA A 195 -12.57 2.53 6.25
C ALA A 195 -11.37 2.36 7.20
N GLY A 196 -10.15 2.52 6.70
CA GLY A 196 -8.92 2.46 7.50
C GLY A 196 -8.48 3.81 8.06
N GLY A 197 -9.22 4.90 7.82
CA GLY A 197 -8.83 6.26 8.18
C GLY A 197 -8.22 7.07 7.04
N GLY A 198 -8.15 6.54 5.81
CA GLY A 198 -7.65 7.27 4.64
C GLY A 198 -6.17 7.64 4.75
N ALA A 199 -5.78 8.72 4.07
CA ALA A 199 -4.38 9.14 3.93
C ALA A 199 -3.66 9.44 5.25
N ILE A 200 -4.39 9.74 6.34
CA ILE A 200 -3.76 9.93 7.66
C ILE A 200 -3.32 8.63 8.33
N ASN A 201 -3.82 7.48 7.86
CA ASN A 201 -3.50 6.15 8.39
C ASN A 201 -3.13 5.16 7.27
N PRO A 202 -2.05 5.42 6.51
CA PRO A 202 -1.64 4.55 5.43
C PRO A 202 -1.04 3.24 5.97
N ALA A 203 -1.19 2.18 5.17
CA ALA A 203 -0.52 0.91 5.33
C ALA A 203 0.67 0.84 4.35
N PRO A 204 1.91 0.78 4.85
CA PRO A 204 3.08 0.74 3.98
C PRO A 204 3.28 -0.63 3.34
N PHE A 205 3.72 -0.62 2.09
CA PHE A 205 4.15 -1.80 1.35
C PHE A 205 5.27 -1.42 0.38
N ILE A 206 5.90 -2.41 -0.25
CA ILE A 206 6.94 -2.18 -1.25
C ILE A 206 6.61 -2.86 -2.56
N LEU A 207 7.16 -2.32 -3.65
CA LEU A 207 7.36 -3.04 -4.90
C LEU A 207 8.86 -3.36 -5.02
N TYR A 208 9.22 -4.60 -5.37
CA TYR A 208 10.61 -5.01 -5.32
C TYR A 208 11.00 -6.07 -6.35
N GLY A 209 12.31 -6.15 -6.61
CA GLY A 209 12.91 -7.11 -7.52
C GLY A 209 12.79 -6.71 -8.99
N ASP A 210 13.03 -7.68 -9.88
CA ASP A 210 12.89 -7.46 -11.32
C ASP A 210 11.42 -7.39 -11.73
N THR A 211 11.14 -6.46 -12.63
CA THR A 211 9.87 -6.37 -13.33
C THR A 211 9.74 -7.49 -14.35
N THR A 212 8.59 -8.15 -14.38
CA THR A 212 8.25 -9.08 -15.46
C THR A 212 7.36 -8.40 -16.51
N PRO A 213 7.27 -8.93 -17.74
CA PRO A 213 6.41 -8.35 -18.77
C PRO A 213 4.95 -8.22 -18.32
N TRP A 214 4.29 -7.16 -18.78
CA TRP A 214 2.86 -6.96 -18.58
C TRP A 214 2.05 -8.04 -19.32
N VAL A 215 1.03 -8.59 -18.66
CA VAL A 215 0.14 -9.62 -19.24
C VAL A 215 -1.25 -9.05 -19.56
N GLY A 216 -1.78 -8.19 -18.69
CA GLY A 216 -3.15 -7.67 -18.77
C GLY A 216 -4.06 -8.26 -17.68
N PRO A 217 -5.10 -7.52 -17.25
CA PRO A 217 -6.04 -8.02 -16.26
C PRO A 217 -6.85 -9.22 -16.80
N ASP A 218 -7.24 -10.12 -15.90
CA ASP A 218 -8.19 -11.19 -16.23
C ASP A 218 -9.53 -10.56 -16.64
N LYS A 219 -10.30 -11.24 -17.50
CA LYS A 219 -11.66 -10.80 -17.81
C LYS A 219 -12.53 -10.96 -16.57
N GLU A 220 -13.17 -9.87 -16.15
CA GLU A 220 -14.17 -9.86 -15.07
C GLU A 220 -15.52 -10.40 -15.53
#